data_AF-A0A9D6W7D1-F1
#
_entry.id   AF-A0A9D6W7D1-F1
#
_cell.length_a   1.000
_cell.length_b   1.000
_cell.length_c   1.000
_cell.angle_alpha   90.00
_cell.angle_beta   90.00
_cell.angle_gamma   90.00
#
_symmetry.space_group_name_H-M   'P 1'
#
loop_
_entity.id
_entity.type
_entity.pdbx_description
1 polymer ?
#
loop_
_entity_poly.entity_id
_entity_poly.type
_entity_poly.pdbx_seq_one_letter_code
_entity_poly.pdbx_strand_id
1 'polypeptide(L)'
;MTHTKTAWIVCFVAASLAALAGGCPGRSGSPATPAVEDDLPDPGWTLSVVLRRQTADGAAHDVPLVERAVSDLALVPLSLDLRGMPLREESAAPAAPAFGFGSMAGALGAGGTAGGAGTVDTVRLDGSFRIGPETVAVPAWTARCDRDDACLTLERLEFTLAAPGAASRVTALDLFAAATDGELPPLFRRASILVAPGRVGEADVHAALAAVPADVASENGRRELEGLARDPAAAGGEEAALARVAALDDAVGAPAGQLLALAFAAESDLLTDRLAAASGVVVGRAVPRLLVATVDGGSADRPASATLDLRLDEVEARPQPGRPEGAARVFQVARGILESSLEGAVLRRALGGVPATTAAVLATAERLGIGTRRLRPADRAALPAGLPPLVAARVAETLDRGHEAALPERAVPFAGRERWAWWDIDPVSGRFIGVAEDGQHQGMIEVVVTTEEASLNEDYAFAIGMHTGAVGVEFGIAAGMLTWGGVTEEMIDEVEDLVATVACASCAKLELKTELKLELGDDCWEWNPLEETPLEVGAEISLGFCEAYAEGFQCSTGILIAALRGEPLVELEASGPVALTIGCDVDSGEEDE
;
A
#
# COMPACT_ATOMS: atom_id res chain seq x y z
N MET A 1 16.38 -21.89 -4.20
CA MET A 1 16.47 -20.61 -4.96
C MET A 1 15.33 -19.63 -4.66
N THR A 2 14.13 -20.08 -4.26
CA THR A 2 12.97 -19.19 -4.02
C THR A 2 13.01 -18.46 -2.67
N HIS A 3 13.45 -19.11 -1.58
CA HIS A 3 13.61 -18.48 -0.26
C HIS A 3 14.61 -17.31 -0.23
N THR A 4 15.60 -17.30 -1.13
CA THR A 4 16.64 -16.26 -1.18
C THR A 4 16.17 -14.96 -1.84
N LYS A 5 15.09 -14.98 -2.63
CA LYS A 5 14.48 -13.76 -3.19
C LYS A 5 13.66 -13.00 -2.14
N THR A 6 12.92 -13.72 -1.29
CA THR A 6 12.08 -13.09 -0.24
C THR A 6 12.92 -12.42 0.85
N ALA A 7 14.04 -13.03 1.26
CA ALA A 7 14.95 -12.41 2.20
C ALA A 7 15.64 -11.15 1.64
N TRP A 8 15.86 -11.10 0.31
CA TRP A 8 16.45 -9.94 -0.35
C TRP A 8 15.56 -8.69 -0.25
N ILE A 9 14.23 -8.86 -0.39
CA ILE A 9 13.24 -7.79 -0.24
C ILE A 9 13.27 -7.22 1.18
N VAL A 10 13.26 -8.09 2.18
CA VAL A 10 13.27 -7.72 3.61
C VAL A 10 14.50 -6.88 3.99
N CYS A 11 15.69 -7.24 3.51
CA CYS A 11 16.90 -6.44 3.78
C CYS A 11 16.98 -5.16 2.96
N PHE A 12 16.44 -5.14 1.73
CA PHE A 12 16.38 -3.91 0.92
C PHE A 12 15.48 -2.85 1.58
N VAL A 13 14.34 -3.26 2.13
CA VAL A 13 13.45 -2.40 2.93
C VAL A 13 14.19 -1.86 4.15
N ALA A 14 14.84 -2.73 4.94
CA ALA A 14 15.56 -2.32 6.14
C ALA A 14 16.70 -1.33 5.85
N ALA A 15 17.47 -1.53 4.78
CA ALA A 15 18.56 -0.64 4.38
C ALA A 15 18.05 0.72 3.86
N SER A 16 16.96 0.71 3.08
CA SER A 16 16.33 1.94 2.58
C SER A 16 15.72 2.75 3.71
N LEU A 17 15.14 2.09 4.72
CA LEU A 17 14.61 2.72 5.93
C LEU A 17 15.72 3.23 6.86
N ALA A 18 16.84 2.51 7.00
CA ALA A 18 17.99 2.98 7.79
C ALA A 18 18.63 4.24 7.20
N ALA A 19 18.63 4.37 5.87
CA ALA A 19 19.07 5.59 5.19
C ALA A 19 18.15 6.80 5.45
N LEU A 20 16.87 6.58 5.78
CA LEU A 20 15.93 7.66 6.11
C LEU A 20 16.23 8.32 7.47
N ALA A 21 16.80 7.61 8.43
CA ALA A 21 16.99 8.15 9.79
C ALA A 21 18.38 8.72 10.08
N GLY A 22 19.36 8.51 9.20
CA GLY A 22 20.72 9.01 9.39
C GLY A 22 20.91 10.51 9.17
N GLY A 23 19.86 11.25 8.79
CA GLY A 23 19.97 12.60 8.21
C GLY A 23 19.51 13.80 9.04
N CYS A 24 18.84 13.64 10.19
CA CYS A 24 18.16 14.79 10.83
C CYS A 24 18.91 15.41 12.03
N PRO A 25 19.45 16.65 11.92
CA PRO A 25 19.80 17.45 13.09
C PRO A 25 18.54 18.13 13.68
N GLY A 26 18.19 17.78 14.92
CA GLY A 26 16.98 18.27 15.58
C GLY A 26 16.93 19.79 15.78
N ARG A 27 15.77 20.40 15.49
CA ARG A 27 15.50 21.82 15.81
C ARG A 27 14.11 21.98 16.44
N SER A 28 14.09 22.69 17.57
CA SER A 28 12.91 22.98 18.38
C SER A 28 12.25 24.28 17.93
N GLY A 29 11.03 24.20 17.39
CA GLY A 29 10.19 25.38 17.14
C GLY A 29 9.11 25.14 16.09
N SER A 30 8.07 24.38 16.44
CA SER A 30 6.89 24.21 15.58
C SER A 30 5.82 25.24 15.98
N PRO A 31 5.12 25.89 15.02
CA PRO A 31 4.01 26.80 15.33
C PRO A 31 2.91 26.06 16.09
N ALA A 32 2.17 26.79 16.93
CA ALA A 32 1.14 26.22 17.78
C ALA A 32 0.06 25.54 16.94
N THR A 33 0.10 24.21 16.90
CA THR A 33 -0.92 23.36 16.29
C THR A 33 -2.26 23.70 16.93
N PRO A 34 -3.35 23.94 16.17
CA PRO A 34 -4.67 24.07 16.77
C PRO A 34 -4.89 22.86 17.68
N ALA A 35 -5.49 23.09 18.86
CA ALA A 35 -5.66 22.07 19.89
C ALA A 35 -6.26 20.80 19.26
N VAL A 36 -5.41 19.82 18.99
CA VAL A 36 -5.82 18.43 18.84
C VAL A 36 -6.51 18.15 20.17
N GLU A 37 -7.81 17.84 20.12
CA GLU A 37 -8.52 17.38 21.31
C GLU A 37 -7.76 16.11 21.72
N ASP A 38 -6.93 16.24 22.77
CA ASP A 38 -5.94 15.26 23.22
C ASP A 38 -6.46 13.84 23.07
N ASP A 39 -5.60 12.93 22.59
CA ASP A 39 -5.80 11.48 22.52
C ASP A 39 -6.69 11.04 23.69
N LEU A 40 -7.98 10.82 23.40
CA LEU A 40 -8.93 10.40 24.42
C LEU A 40 -8.34 9.17 25.10
N PRO A 41 -8.38 9.08 26.45
CA PRO A 41 -7.81 7.94 27.16
C PRO A 41 -8.37 6.66 26.55
N ASP A 42 -7.48 5.70 26.25
CA ASP A 42 -7.85 4.39 25.68
C ASP A 42 -9.11 3.90 26.40
N PRO A 43 -10.27 3.82 25.72
CA PRO A 43 -11.55 3.46 26.35
C PRO A 43 -11.57 2.01 26.84
N GLY A 44 -10.42 1.34 26.92
CA GLY A 44 -10.25 -0.05 27.28
C GLY A 44 -10.44 -0.94 26.07
N TRP A 45 -9.91 -0.53 24.90
CA TRP A 45 -9.94 -1.37 23.71
C TRP A 45 -9.17 -2.66 23.98
N THR A 46 -9.77 -3.78 23.58
CA THR A 46 -9.15 -5.11 23.56
C THR A 46 -9.07 -5.57 22.12
N LEU A 47 -7.90 -6.04 21.71
CA LEU A 47 -7.67 -6.67 20.42
C LEU A 47 -7.62 -8.19 20.60
N SER A 48 -8.48 -8.90 19.87
CA SER A 48 -8.40 -10.33 19.65
C SER A 48 -7.95 -10.61 18.21
N VAL A 49 -6.98 -11.51 18.04
CA VAL A 49 -6.54 -12.00 16.73
C VAL A 49 -6.62 -13.51 16.68
N VAL A 50 -7.29 -14.04 15.66
CA VAL A 50 -7.48 -15.47 15.42
C VAL A 50 -6.98 -15.82 14.03
N LEU A 51 -6.15 -16.86 13.91
CA LEU A 51 -5.83 -17.47 12.62
C LEU A 51 -6.88 -18.55 12.33
N ARG A 52 -7.72 -18.29 11.33
CA ARG A 52 -8.71 -19.24 10.82
C ARG A 52 -8.18 -19.94 9.57
N ARG A 53 -8.27 -21.26 9.54
CA ARG A 53 -7.99 -22.10 8.37
C ARG A 53 -9.25 -22.82 7.95
N GLN A 54 -9.56 -22.80 6.66
CA GLN A 54 -10.70 -23.54 6.10
C GLN A 54 -10.22 -24.54 5.06
N THR A 55 -10.79 -25.74 5.07
CA THR A 55 -10.54 -26.81 4.10
C THR A 55 -11.66 -26.89 3.07
N ALA A 56 -11.41 -27.63 1.98
CA ALA A 56 -12.36 -27.82 0.88
C ALA A 56 -13.66 -28.54 1.29
N ASP A 57 -13.66 -29.35 2.35
CA ASP A 57 -14.88 -29.92 2.95
C ASP A 57 -15.67 -28.91 3.80
N GLY A 58 -15.17 -27.68 3.95
CA GLY A 58 -15.76 -26.60 4.71
C GLY A 58 -15.41 -26.60 6.20
N ALA A 59 -14.59 -27.53 6.69
CA ALA A 59 -14.15 -27.51 8.09
C ALA A 59 -13.29 -26.27 8.37
N ALA A 60 -13.53 -25.64 9.52
CA ALA A 60 -12.80 -24.45 9.97
C ALA A 60 -12.02 -24.75 11.25
N HIS A 61 -10.78 -24.30 11.30
CA HIS A 61 -9.85 -24.47 12.43
C HIS A 61 -9.36 -23.11 12.89
N ASP A 62 -9.77 -22.71 14.09
CA ASP A 62 -9.42 -21.43 14.69
C ASP A 62 -8.27 -21.60 15.68
N VAL A 63 -7.21 -20.81 15.50
CA VAL A 63 -6.07 -20.73 16.40
C VAL A 63 -6.03 -19.33 17.02
N PRO A 64 -6.40 -19.17 18.30
CA PRO A 64 -6.29 -17.87 18.96
C PRO A 64 -4.83 -17.49 19.11
N LEU A 65 -4.46 -16.30 18.64
CA LEU A 65 -3.07 -15.81 18.64
C LEU A 65 -2.82 -14.79 19.75
N VAL A 66 -3.75 -13.85 19.94
CA VAL A 66 -3.68 -12.84 21.00
C VAL A 66 -5.07 -12.40 21.42
N GLU A 67 -5.22 -12.07 22.69
CA GLU A 67 -6.37 -11.36 23.27
C GLU A 67 -5.84 -10.48 24.41
N ARG A 68 -5.61 -9.19 24.13
CA ARG A 68 -4.98 -8.24 25.08
C ARG A 68 -5.54 -6.83 24.92
N ALA A 69 -5.35 -6.01 25.95
CA ALA A 69 -5.64 -4.58 25.86
C ALA A 69 -4.76 -3.93 24.79
N VAL A 70 -5.32 -2.97 24.05
CA VAL A 70 -4.61 -2.24 23.02
C VAL A 70 -3.45 -1.45 23.62
N SER A 71 -3.60 -0.88 24.82
CA SER A 71 -2.51 -0.25 25.56
C SER A 71 -1.27 -1.14 25.75
N ASP A 72 -1.45 -2.46 25.85
CA ASP A 72 -0.36 -3.43 26.03
C ASP A 72 0.28 -3.83 24.69
N LEU A 73 -0.39 -3.55 23.57
CA LEU A 73 0.04 -3.87 22.21
C LEU A 73 0.47 -2.64 21.43
N ALA A 74 0.22 -1.44 21.95
CA ALA A 74 0.47 -0.17 21.30
C ALA A 74 1.91 -0.07 20.82
N LEU A 75 2.08 -0.01 19.50
CA LEU A 75 3.37 0.07 18.80
C LEU A 75 4.34 -1.10 19.08
N VAL A 76 3.91 -2.12 19.84
CA VAL A 76 4.67 -3.35 20.04
C VAL A 76 4.72 -4.10 18.70
N PRO A 77 5.87 -4.64 18.27
CA PRO A 77 5.92 -5.46 17.06
C PRO A 77 5.10 -6.73 17.22
N LEU A 78 4.04 -6.90 16.43
CA LEU A 78 3.32 -8.16 16.30
C LEU A 78 3.62 -8.77 14.94
N SER A 79 3.90 -10.07 14.88
CA SER A 79 4.16 -10.71 13.59
C SER A 79 3.73 -12.17 13.55
N LEU A 80 3.02 -12.56 12.49
CA LEU A 80 2.82 -13.96 12.12
C LEU A 80 3.87 -14.36 11.07
N ASP A 81 4.54 -15.48 11.26
CA ASP A 81 5.42 -16.13 10.29
C ASP A 81 4.88 -17.53 10.00
N LEU A 82 4.63 -17.83 8.72
CA LEU A 82 4.17 -19.13 8.22
C LEU A 82 5.15 -19.64 7.14
N ARG A 83 5.67 -20.84 7.34
CA ARG A 83 6.65 -21.49 6.46
C ARG A 83 6.13 -22.83 5.98
N GLY A 84 6.01 -22.96 4.67
CA GLY A 84 5.65 -24.18 3.97
C GLY A 84 6.88 -25.00 3.59
N MET A 85 6.85 -26.28 3.94
CA MET A 85 7.78 -27.30 3.48
C MET A 85 7.04 -28.24 2.53
N PRO A 86 7.43 -28.31 1.24
CA PRO A 86 6.86 -29.28 0.33
C PRO A 86 7.22 -30.70 0.77
N LEU A 87 6.21 -31.54 0.97
CA LEU A 87 6.41 -32.95 1.28
C LEU A 87 6.37 -33.73 -0.03
N ARG A 88 7.50 -34.33 -0.41
CA ARG A 88 7.51 -35.33 -1.48
C ARG A 88 7.04 -36.64 -0.89
N GLU A 89 5.97 -37.22 -1.43
CA GLU A 89 5.75 -38.65 -1.24
C GLU A 89 6.96 -39.35 -1.86
N GLU A 90 7.76 -40.03 -1.04
CA GLU A 90 8.66 -41.05 -1.55
C GLU A 90 7.76 -42.05 -2.25
N SER A 91 7.62 -41.92 -3.58
CA SER A 91 6.92 -42.95 -4.36
C SER A 91 7.67 -44.22 -4.03
N ALA A 92 7.02 -45.13 -3.29
CA ALA A 92 7.61 -46.41 -2.96
C ALA A 92 8.00 -47.01 -4.30
N ALA A 93 9.30 -47.01 -4.60
CA ALA A 93 9.78 -47.45 -5.90
C ALA A 93 9.16 -48.84 -6.11
N PRO A 94 8.40 -49.07 -7.19
CA PRO A 94 7.74 -50.34 -7.38
C PRO A 94 8.84 -51.39 -7.26
N ALA A 95 8.73 -52.25 -6.24
CA ALA A 95 9.76 -53.21 -5.91
C ALA A 95 10.12 -53.93 -7.21
N ALA A 96 11.32 -53.69 -7.73
CA ALA A 96 11.72 -54.23 -9.01
C ALA A 96 11.50 -55.75 -8.94
N PRO A 97 10.77 -56.37 -9.88
CA PRO A 97 10.61 -57.80 -9.86
C PRO A 97 12.01 -58.41 -9.91
N ALA A 98 12.33 -59.24 -8.91
CA ALA A 98 13.61 -59.91 -8.80
C ALA A 98 13.78 -60.92 -9.94
N PHE A 99 14.10 -60.44 -11.14
CA PHE A 99 14.54 -61.27 -12.24
C PHE A 99 16.04 -61.50 -12.11
N GLY A 100 16.40 -62.65 -11.53
CA GLY A 100 17.72 -63.22 -11.68
C GLY A 100 17.92 -63.68 -13.12
N PHE A 101 19.05 -63.32 -13.73
CA PHE A 101 19.95 -64.17 -14.51
C PHE A 101 21.11 -63.32 -15.02
N GLY A 102 22.34 -63.79 -14.83
CA GLY A 102 23.55 -63.02 -15.09
C GLY A 102 23.98 -62.96 -16.56
N SER A 103 24.77 -61.95 -16.90
CA SER A 103 25.91 -62.04 -17.81
C SER A 103 26.64 -60.70 -17.88
N MET A 104 27.97 -60.76 -17.79
CA MET A 104 28.88 -59.67 -18.13
C MET A 104 28.74 -59.31 -19.62
N ALA A 105 28.55 -58.04 -19.96
CA ALA A 105 29.06 -57.38 -21.17
C ALA A 105 28.61 -55.91 -21.16
N GLY A 106 29.55 -55.00 -21.44
CA GLY A 106 29.33 -53.56 -21.34
C GLY A 106 28.51 -52.94 -22.45
N ALA A 107 28.05 -51.72 -22.20
CA ALA A 107 27.85 -50.68 -23.21
C ALA A 107 27.68 -49.34 -22.50
N LEU A 108 28.59 -48.42 -22.80
CA LEU A 108 28.38 -46.98 -22.65
C LEU A 108 27.17 -46.61 -23.50
N GLY A 109 26.10 -46.11 -22.88
CA GLY A 109 24.88 -45.71 -23.54
C GLY A 109 24.24 -44.54 -22.80
N ALA A 110 24.38 -43.35 -23.39
CA ALA A 110 23.71 -42.13 -22.99
C ALA A 110 22.19 -42.32 -22.94
N GLY A 111 21.56 -41.74 -21.92
CA GLY A 111 20.11 -41.76 -21.77
C GLY A 111 19.68 -41.54 -20.33
N GLY A 112 20.18 -40.47 -19.69
CA GLY A 112 19.59 -39.99 -18.44
C GLY A 112 18.18 -39.49 -18.75
N THR A 113 17.19 -40.36 -18.59
CA THR A 113 15.78 -39.98 -18.63
C THR A 113 15.56 -38.95 -17.54
N ALA A 114 15.21 -37.73 -17.93
CA ALA A 114 14.75 -36.70 -17.02
C ALA A 114 13.68 -37.31 -16.12
N GLY A 115 14.01 -37.51 -14.85
CA GLY A 115 13.03 -37.94 -13.85
C GLY A 115 11.91 -36.92 -13.86
N GLY A 116 10.69 -37.37 -14.16
CA GLY A 116 9.51 -36.51 -14.13
C GLY A 116 9.49 -35.78 -12.79
N ALA A 117 9.44 -34.45 -12.85
CA ALA A 117 9.22 -33.64 -11.66
C ALA A 117 7.89 -34.09 -11.06
N GLY A 118 7.95 -34.88 -9.98
CA GLY A 118 6.75 -35.30 -9.27
C GLY A 118 5.99 -34.05 -8.83
N THR A 119 4.67 -34.07 -9.03
CA THR A 119 3.78 -33.02 -8.55
C THR A 119 3.89 -32.95 -7.02
N VAL A 120 4.14 -31.75 -6.51
CA VAL A 120 4.14 -31.51 -5.07
C VAL A 120 2.68 -31.32 -4.69
N ASP A 121 2.06 -32.36 -4.12
CA ASP A 121 0.62 -32.31 -3.80
C ASP A 121 0.38 -32.11 -2.29
N THR A 122 1.44 -31.98 -1.50
CA THR A 122 1.38 -31.81 -0.05
C THR A 122 2.37 -30.78 0.46
N VAL A 123 1.90 -29.86 1.31
CA VAL A 123 2.71 -28.85 1.98
C VAL A 123 2.46 -28.90 3.48
N ARG A 124 3.52 -29.01 4.27
CA ARG A 124 3.47 -28.80 5.72
C ARG A 124 3.74 -27.33 6.02
N LEU A 125 2.79 -26.64 6.64
CA LEU A 125 2.90 -25.28 7.12
C LEU A 125 3.26 -25.29 8.60
N ASP A 126 4.46 -24.84 8.96
CA ASP A 126 4.82 -24.51 10.34
C ASP A 126 4.65 -23.01 10.56
N GLY A 127 4.33 -22.59 11.78
CA GLY A 127 4.13 -21.17 12.05
C GLY A 127 4.50 -20.73 13.46
N SER A 128 4.72 -19.42 13.61
CA SER A 128 4.91 -18.77 14.89
C SER A 128 4.28 -17.38 14.88
N PHE A 129 3.74 -16.96 16.02
CA PHE A 129 3.21 -15.61 16.22
C PHE A 129 4.02 -14.92 17.32
N ARG A 130 4.52 -13.72 17.07
CA ARG A 130 5.34 -12.96 18.03
C ARG A 130 4.61 -11.72 18.52
N ILE A 131 4.81 -11.40 19.81
CA ILE A 131 4.31 -10.19 20.48
C ILE A 131 5.51 -9.59 21.21
N GLY A 132 6.22 -8.66 20.55
CA GLY A 132 7.52 -8.19 21.02
C GLY A 132 8.48 -9.38 21.23
N PRO A 133 9.01 -9.61 22.45
CA PRO A 133 9.90 -10.74 22.73
C PRO A 133 9.16 -12.07 22.95
N GLU A 134 7.83 -12.06 23.13
CA GLU A 134 7.04 -13.26 23.38
C GLU A 134 6.75 -14.01 22.07
N THR A 135 6.80 -15.34 22.11
CA THR A 135 6.42 -16.20 20.98
C THR A 135 5.29 -17.14 21.37
N VAL A 136 4.21 -17.10 20.60
CA VAL A 136 3.08 -18.01 20.64
C VAL A 136 3.26 -19.04 19.52
N ALA A 137 3.25 -20.32 19.88
CA ALA A 137 3.38 -21.40 18.90
C ALA A 137 2.09 -21.51 18.06
N VAL A 138 2.23 -21.53 16.73
CA VAL A 138 1.12 -21.82 15.82
C VAL A 138 1.20 -23.31 15.45
N PRO A 139 0.15 -24.12 15.69
CA PRO A 139 0.17 -25.52 15.35
C PRO A 139 0.50 -25.76 13.88
N ALA A 140 1.42 -26.70 13.64
CA ALA A 140 1.76 -27.14 12.30
C ALA A 140 0.53 -27.72 11.60
N TRP A 141 0.39 -27.42 10.31
CA TRP A 141 -0.71 -27.86 9.47
C TRP A 141 -0.16 -28.60 8.26
N THR A 142 -0.82 -29.67 7.82
CA THR A 142 -0.44 -30.35 6.56
C THR A 142 -1.59 -30.20 5.58
N ALA A 143 -1.40 -29.37 4.56
CA ALA A 143 -2.32 -29.26 3.45
C ALA A 143 -2.02 -30.37 2.44
N ARG A 144 -3.01 -31.21 2.14
CA ARG A 144 -2.91 -32.32 1.19
C ARG A 144 -3.97 -32.09 0.11
N CYS A 145 -3.56 -31.75 -1.11
CA CYS A 145 -4.47 -31.32 -2.18
C CYS A 145 -4.73 -32.40 -3.24
N ASP A 146 -4.20 -33.61 -3.07
CA ASP A 146 -4.55 -34.82 -3.83
C ASP A 146 -5.84 -35.50 -3.31
N ARG A 147 -6.36 -35.05 -2.15
CA ARG A 147 -7.62 -35.52 -1.54
C ARG A 147 -8.50 -34.31 -1.24
N ASP A 148 -9.71 -34.32 -1.78
CA ASP A 148 -10.65 -33.19 -1.76
C ASP A 148 -11.02 -32.70 -0.34
N ASP A 149 -10.75 -33.46 0.72
CA ASP A 149 -11.16 -33.14 2.10
C ASP A 149 -10.11 -32.32 2.89
N ALA A 150 -8.82 -32.45 2.58
CA ALA A 150 -7.73 -31.85 3.38
C ALA A 150 -7.02 -30.67 2.69
N CYS A 151 -7.47 -30.27 1.49
CA CYS A 151 -6.89 -29.13 0.80
C CYS A 151 -7.32 -27.82 1.48
N LEU A 152 -6.33 -26.98 1.82
CA LEU A 152 -6.56 -25.67 2.38
C LEU A 152 -7.20 -24.79 1.30
N THR A 153 -8.34 -24.17 1.59
CA THR A 153 -9.03 -23.25 0.67
C THR A 153 -8.95 -21.80 1.13
N LEU A 154 -8.83 -21.58 2.44
CA LEU A 154 -8.71 -20.26 3.04
C LEU A 154 -7.79 -20.29 4.25
N GLU A 155 -6.90 -19.32 4.36
CA GLU A 155 -6.17 -19.00 5.58
C GLU A 155 -6.28 -17.49 5.84
N ARG A 156 -6.82 -17.13 7.00
CA ARG A 156 -7.28 -15.76 7.31
C ARG A 156 -6.91 -15.37 8.72
N LEU A 157 -6.42 -14.15 8.91
CA LEU A 157 -6.35 -13.50 10.21
C LEU A 157 -7.62 -12.72 10.47
N GLU A 158 -8.34 -13.04 11.53
CA GLU A 158 -9.52 -12.29 11.96
C GLU A 158 -9.15 -11.42 13.16
N PHE A 159 -9.47 -10.13 13.07
CA PHE A 159 -9.21 -9.13 14.08
C PHE A 159 -10.53 -8.66 14.66
N THR A 160 -10.62 -8.63 15.98
CA THR A 160 -11.75 -8.04 16.70
C THR A 160 -11.25 -7.00 17.68
N LEU A 161 -11.63 -5.74 17.47
CA LEU A 161 -11.47 -4.66 18.45
C LEU A 161 -12.79 -4.46 19.19
N ALA A 162 -12.75 -4.49 20.51
CA ALA A 162 -13.91 -4.24 21.36
C ALA A 162 -13.53 -3.32 22.52
N ALA A 163 -14.41 -2.37 22.85
CA ALA A 163 -14.30 -1.55 24.06
C ALA A 163 -15.68 -1.44 24.75
N PRO A 164 -15.73 -1.28 26.08
CA PRO A 164 -16.98 -1.06 26.80
C PRO A 164 -17.79 0.12 26.24
N GLY A 165 -19.02 -0.13 25.81
CA GLY A 165 -19.92 0.90 25.30
C GLY A 165 -19.66 1.37 23.86
N ALA A 166 -18.59 0.89 23.22
CA ALA A 166 -18.33 1.12 21.80
C ALA A 166 -18.82 -0.06 20.95
N ALA A 167 -19.18 0.19 19.69
CA ALA A 167 -19.44 -0.89 18.75
C ALA A 167 -18.14 -1.63 18.40
N SER A 168 -18.14 -2.96 18.46
CA SER A 168 -16.98 -3.76 18.05
C SER A 168 -16.65 -3.54 16.58
N ARG A 169 -15.36 -3.54 16.26
CA ARG A 169 -14.86 -3.59 14.89
C ARG A 169 -14.35 -4.99 14.61
N VAL A 170 -14.84 -5.60 13.54
CA VAL A 170 -14.38 -6.90 13.06
C VAL A 170 -13.86 -6.69 11.65
N THR A 171 -12.62 -7.11 11.42
CA THR A 171 -12.01 -7.11 10.09
C THR A 171 -11.19 -8.38 9.93
N ALA A 172 -10.81 -8.71 8.70
CA ALA A 172 -10.01 -9.88 8.44
C ALA A 172 -9.01 -9.66 7.30
N LEU A 173 -7.89 -10.37 7.33
CA LEU A 173 -6.86 -10.41 6.28
C LEU A 173 -6.75 -11.82 5.73
N ASP A 174 -7.03 -11.99 4.44
CA ASP A 174 -6.78 -13.24 3.74
C ASP A 174 -5.27 -13.39 3.49
N LEU A 175 -4.64 -14.36 4.15
CA LEU A 175 -3.24 -14.73 3.91
C LEU A 175 -3.11 -15.71 2.74
N PHE A 176 -4.20 -16.40 2.41
CA PHE A 176 -4.34 -17.26 1.26
C PHE A 176 -5.81 -17.55 1.01
N ALA A 177 -6.23 -17.48 -0.25
CA ALA A 177 -7.51 -17.96 -0.73
C ALA A 177 -7.26 -18.68 -2.05
N ALA A 178 -7.68 -19.95 -2.16
CA ALA A 178 -7.54 -20.72 -3.38
C ALA A 178 -8.44 -20.12 -4.48
N ALA A 179 -7.85 -19.69 -5.59
CA ALA A 179 -8.55 -19.24 -6.78
C ALA A 179 -9.02 -20.43 -7.63
N THR A 180 -8.30 -21.55 -7.56
CA THR A 180 -8.65 -22.80 -8.24
C THR A 180 -8.48 -24.01 -7.32
N ASP A 181 -9.23 -25.07 -7.59
CA ASP A 181 -9.09 -26.33 -6.87
C ASP A 181 -7.65 -26.86 -6.96
N GLY A 182 -7.11 -27.29 -5.81
CA GLY A 182 -5.75 -27.83 -5.70
C GLY A 182 -4.63 -26.78 -5.66
N GLU A 183 -4.97 -25.48 -5.67
CA GLU A 183 -3.98 -24.43 -5.50
C GLU A 183 -3.31 -24.50 -4.12
N LEU A 184 -1.98 -24.48 -4.10
CA LEU A 184 -1.22 -24.52 -2.86
C LEU A 184 -1.02 -23.12 -2.25
N PRO A 185 -0.97 -23.00 -0.93
CA PRO A 185 -0.57 -21.76 -0.28
C PRO A 185 0.90 -21.41 -0.58
N PRO A 186 1.29 -20.12 -0.50
CA PRO A 186 2.71 -19.73 -0.60
C PRO A 186 3.56 -20.45 0.46
N LEU A 187 4.79 -20.82 0.09
CA LEU A 187 5.74 -21.49 0.98
C LEU A 187 6.31 -20.55 2.05
N PHE A 188 6.14 -19.26 1.89
CA PHE A 188 6.51 -18.29 2.91
C PHE A 188 5.47 -17.18 2.94
N ARG A 189 5.01 -16.84 4.14
CA ARG A 189 4.14 -15.71 4.42
C ARG A 189 4.52 -15.10 5.75
N ARG A 190 4.63 -13.78 5.78
CA ARG A 190 4.80 -12.99 6.99
C ARG A 190 3.79 -11.86 7.00
N ALA A 191 3.10 -11.69 8.12
CA ALA A 191 2.26 -10.52 8.36
C ALA A 191 2.78 -9.79 9.60
N SER A 192 3.25 -8.56 9.42
CA SER A 192 3.67 -7.67 10.51
C SER A 192 2.53 -6.70 10.81
N ILE A 193 2.02 -6.71 12.04
CA ILE A 193 0.79 -6.02 12.43
C ILE A 193 1.17 -4.86 13.35
N LEU A 194 0.89 -3.64 12.90
CA LEU A 194 0.96 -2.44 13.71
C LEU A 194 -0.39 -2.17 14.36
N VAL A 195 -0.37 -1.97 15.68
CA VAL A 195 -1.51 -1.48 16.46
C VAL A 195 -1.17 -0.07 16.94
N ALA A 196 -1.84 0.94 16.40
CA ALA A 196 -1.65 2.33 16.79
C ALA A 196 -2.89 2.84 17.54
N PRO A 197 -2.82 3.11 18.85
CA PRO A 197 -3.98 3.55 19.64
C PRO A 197 -4.44 4.97 19.31
N GLY A 198 -3.59 5.77 18.67
CA GLY A 198 -3.86 7.17 18.36
C GLY A 198 -2.89 7.68 17.31
N ARG A 199 -2.46 8.95 17.46
CA ARG A 199 -1.49 9.58 16.57
C ARG A 199 -0.12 8.91 16.70
N VAL A 200 0.52 8.66 15.57
CA VAL A 200 1.90 8.18 15.42
C VAL A 200 2.73 9.36 14.93
N GLY A 201 3.88 9.60 15.56
CA GLY A 201 4.79 10.66 15.18
C GLY A 201 6.15 10.14 14.73
N GLU A 202 6.98 11.08 14.26
CA GLU A 202 8.37 10.82 13.87
C GLU A 202 9.19 10.18 15.01
N ALA A 203 8.92 10.57 16.25
CA ALA A 203 9.59 10.02 17.43
C ALA A 203 9.34 8.51 17.60
N ASP A 204 8.14 8.03 17.24
CA ASP A 204 7.81 6.61 17.29
C ASP A 204 8.60 5.83 16.24
N VAL A 205 8.71 6.40 15.02
CA VAL A 205 9.51 5.83 13.92
C VAL A 205 10.97 5.72 14.33
N HIS A 206 11.55 6.78 14.89
CA HIS A 206 12.94 6.77 15.38
C HIS A 206 13.15 5.75 16.50
N ALA A 207 12.21 5.64 17.43
CA ALA A 207 12.29 4.67 18.52
C ALA A 207 12.25 3.22 18.00
N ALA A 208 11.35 2.93 17.06
CA ALA A 208 11.27 1.62 16.43
C ALA A 208 12.53 1.30 15.63
N LEU A 209 13.10 2.28 14.91
CA LEU A 209 14.29 2.06 14.12
C LEU A 209 15.52 1.80 15.01
N ALA A 210 15.63 2.53 16.13
CA ALA A 210 16.69 2.31 17.11
C ALA A 210 16.65 0.90 17.73
N ALA A 211 15.50 0.22 17.69
CA ALA A 211 15.35 -1.15 18.15
C ALA A 211 15.78 -2.20 17.09
N VAL A 212 16.01 -1.80 15.83
CA VAL A 212 16.51 -2.72 14.80
C VAL A 212 18.02 -2.94 15.01
N PRO A 213 18.48 -4.20 15.06
CA PRO A 213 19.91 -4.49 15.21
C PRO A 213 20.74 -3.86 14.08
N ALA A 214 21.75 -3.05 14.44
CA ALA A 214 22.54 -2.28 13.49
C ALA A 214 23.35 -3.16 12.51
N ASP A 215 23.77 -4.35 12.95
CA ASP A 215 24.46 -5.34 12.12
C ASP A 215 23.54 -5.88 11.01
N VAL A 216 22.27 -6.03 11.33
CA VAL A 216 21.22 -6.55 10.45
C VAL A 216 20.75 -5.50 9.44
N ALA A 217 20.61 -4.24 9.87
CA ALA A 217 20.30 -3.11 8.98
C ALA A 217 21.49 -2.67 8.09
N SER A 218 22.67 -3.27 8.30
CA SER A 218 23.89 -2.88 7.58
C SER A 218 24.01 -3.52 6.19
N GLU A 219 24.85 -2.90 5.38
CA GLU A 219 25.35 -3.45 4.12
C GLU A 219 25.93 -4.89 4.25
N ASN A 220 26.37 -5.29 5.45
CA ASN A 220 26.86 -6.66 5.67
C ASN A 220 25.73 -7.69 5.66
N GLY A 221 24.58 -7.39 6.27
CA GLY A 221 23.40 -8.27 6.22
C GLY A 221 22.93 -8.48 4.78
N ARG A 222 22.93 -7.39 3.98
CA ARG A 222 22.64 -7.45 2.54
C ARG A 222 23.62 -8.36 1.79
N ARG A 223 24.93 -8.14 1.97
CA ARG A 223 25.95 -8.98 1.31
C ARG A 223 25.87 -10.44 1.73
N GLU A 224 25.53 -10.72 2.98
CA GLU A 224 25.35 -12.08 3.47
C GLU A 224 24.20 -12.78 2.75
N LEU A 225 23.04 -12.14 2.63
CA LEU A 225 21.92 -12.68 1.86
C LEU A 225 22.24 -12.88 0.39
N GLU A 226 22.90 -11.90 -0.25
CA GLU A 226 23.33 -12.04 -1.63
C GLU A 226 24.35 -13.17 -1.81
N GLY A 227 25.19 -13.41 -0.81
CA GLY A 227 26.12 -14.53 -0.76
C GLY A 227 25.38 -15.87 -0.66
N LEU A 228 24.42 -15.99 0.26
CA LEU A 228 23.56 -17.17 0.43
C LEU A 228 22.72 -17.46 -0.82
N ALA A 229 22.26 -16.42 -1.52
CA ALA A 229 21.53 -16.53 -2.78
C ALA A 229 22.39 -17.04 -3.93
N ARG A 230 23.64 -16.56 -4.02
CA ARG A 230 24.57 -16.92 -5.08
C ARG A 230 25.18 -18.30 -4.88
N ASP A 231 25.55 -18.66 -3.66
CA ASP A 231 26.23 -19.90 -3.34
C ASP A 231 25.75 -20.50 -2.01
N PRO A 232 24.67 -21.30 -2.02
CA PRO A 232 24.19 -22.02 -0.85
C PRO A 232 25.23 -23.02 -0.29
N ALA A 233 26.16 -23.52 -1.14
CA ALA A 233 27.16 -24.49 -0.70
C ALA A 233 28.20 -23.85 0.23
N ALA A 234 28.49 -22.57 0.04
CA ALA A 234 29.35 -21.79 0.95
C ALA A 234 28.78 -21.70 2.39
N ALA A 235 27.48 -21.92 2.58
CA ALA A 235 26.84 -21.95 3.89
C ALA A 235 26.89 -23.32 4.59
N GLY A 236 27.53 -24.33 3.99
CA GLY A 236 27.50 -25.71 4.47
C GLY A 236 26.39 -26.57 3.87
N GLY A 237 25.80 -26.14 2.75
CA GLY A 237 24.74 -26.86 2.03
C GLY A 237 23.40 -26.14 2.07
N GLU A 238 22.41 -26.67 1.34
CA GLU A 238 21.10 -26.04 1.16
C GLU A 238 20.32 -25.88 2.47
N GLU A 239 20.33 -26.89 3.34
CA GLU A 239 19.66 -26.84 4.65
C GLU A 239 20.26 -25.76 5.56
N ALA A 240 21.58 -25.67 5.61
CA ALA A 240 22.28 -24.66 6.41
C ALA A 240 22.07 -23.25 5.85
N ALA A 241 22.07 -23.09 4.51
CA ALA A 241 21.72 -21.84 3.86
C ALA A 241 20.29 -21.42 4.19
N LEU A 242 19.32 -22.34 4.11
CA LEU A 242 17.92 -22.08 4.43
C LEU A 242 17.73 -21.69 5.90
N ALA A 243 18.35 -22.42 6.82
CA ALA A 243 18.31 -22.08 8.24
C ALA A 243 18.86 -20.68 8.52
N ARG A 244 19.93 -20.30 7.80
CA ARG A 244 20.57 -18.99 7.95
C ARG A 244 19.76 -17.86 7.32
N VAL A 245 19.14 -18.10 6.17
CA VAL A 245 18.17 -17.18 5.56
C VAL A 245 16.97 -16.98 6.48
N ALA A 246 16.41 -18.05 7.04
CA ALA A 246 15.33 -17.98 8.00
C ALA A 246 15.72 -17.18 9.26
N ALA A 247 16.93 -17.37 9.78
CA ALA A 247 17.41 -16.60 10.94
C ALA A 247 17.59 -15.10 10.64
N LEU A 248 18.11 -14.76 9.45
CA LEU A 248 18.21 -13.37 8.99
C LEU A 248 16.82 -12.76 8.81
N ASP A 249 15.93 -13.47 8.13
CA ASP A 249 14.56 -13.05 7.95
C ASP A 249 13.84 -12.89 9.30
N ASP A 250 14.05 -13.79 10.27
CA ASP A 250 13.53 -13.67 11.64
C ASP A 250 14.03 -12.41 12.37
N ALA A 251 15.28 -12.01 12.12
CA ALA A 251 15.90 -10.84 12.72
C ALA A 251 15.49 -9.53 12.05
N VAL A 252 15.24 -9.54 10.73
CA VAL A 252 14.99 -8.33 9.94
C VAL A 252 13.52 -8.12 9.66
N GLY A 253 12.80 -9.15 9.22
CA GLY A 253 11.59 -8.92 8.44
C GLY A 253 10.35 -8.59 9.26
N ALA A 254 10.24 -9.09 10.49
CA ALA A 254 9.21 -8.60 11.41
C ALA A 254 9.45 -7.12 11.77
N PRO A 255 10.66 -6.70 12.20
CA PRO A 255 10.96 -5.28 12.39
C PRO A 255 10.80 -4.42 11.14
N ALA A 256 11.18 -4.91 9.96
CA ALA A 256 11.07 -4.17 8.71
C ALA A 256 9.61 -3.94 8.30
N GLY A 257 8.75 -4.97 8.41
CA GLY A 257 7.32 -4.83 8.16
C GLY A 257 6.65 -3.89 9.17
N GLN A 258 7.03 -3.98 10.46
CA GLN A 258 6.57 -3.05 11.48
C GLN A 258 6.98 -1.60 11.17
N LEU A 259 8.25 -1.37 10.81
CA LEU A 259 8.75 -0.04 10.46
C LEU A 259 8.07 0.52 9.22
N LEU A 260 7.79 -0.32 8.22
CA LEU A 260 7.05 0.10 7.03
C LEU A 260 5.66 0.61 7.40
N ALA A 261 4.91 -0.16 8.20
CA ALA A 261 3.60 0.24 8.69
C ALA A 261 3.65 1.48 9.58
N LEU A 262 4.68 1.61 10.43
CA LEU A 262 4.85 2.73 11.35
C LEU A 262 5.23 4.02 10.62
N ALA A 263 6.14 3.94 9.64
CA ALA A 263 6.51 5.06 8.79
C ALA A 263 5.31 5.55 7.99
N PHE A 264 4.50 4.63 7.43
CA PHE A 264 3.24 4.98 6.80
C PHE A 264 2.30 5.70 7.78
N ALA A 265 2.05 5.12 8.96
CA ALA A 265 1.12 5.69 9.95
C ALA A 265 1.53 7.10 10.40
N ALA A 266 2.83 7.33 10.58
CA ALA A 266 3.38 8.63 10.97
C ALA A 266 3.16 9.70 9.88
N GLU A 267 3.44 9.35 8.62
CA GLU A 267 3.27 10.27 7.49
C GLU A 267 1.79 10.52 7.20
N SER A 268 0.97 9.46 7.23
CA SER A 268 -0.49 9.51 7.13
C SER A 268 -1.07 10.47 8.16
N ASP A 269 -0.62 10.41 9.42
CA ASP A 269 -1.11 11.32 10.45
C ASP A 269 -0.68 12.76 10.24
N LEU A 270 0.57 12.98 9.86
CA LEU A 270 1.07 14.32 9.56
C LEU A 270 0.25 14.96 8.43
N LEU A 271 0.03 14.22 7.35
CA LEU A 271 -0.72 14.70 6.20
C LEU A 271 -2.22 14.84 6.49
N THR A 272 -2.81 13.90 7.23
CA THR A 272 -4.20 13.97 7.72
C THR A 272 -4.41 15.22 8.56
N ASP A 273 -3.51 15.52 9.50
CA ASP A 273 -3.62 16.70 10.37
C ASP A 273 -3.51 18.01 9.56
N ARG A 274 -2.59 18.07 8.59
CA ARG A 274 -2.44 19.22 7.66
C ARG A 274 -3.68 19.41 6.80
N LEU A 275 -4.17 18.33 6.20
CA LEU A 275 -5.38 18.35 5.37
C LEU A 275 -6.61 18.78 6.19
N ALA A 276 -6.72 18.33 7.44
CA ALA A 276 -7.80 18.69 8.33
C ALA A 276 -7.77 20.18 8.65
N ALA A 277 -6.59 20.71 9.00
CA ALA A 277 -6.39 22.13 9.26
C ALA A 277 -6.76 22.98 8.04
N ALA A 278 -6.28 22.61 6.85
CA ALA A 278 -6.59 23.29 5.59
C ALA A 278 -8.09 23.24 5.26
N SER A 279 -8.75 22.11 5.51
CA SER A 279 -10.17 21.91 5.21
C SER A 279 -11.12 22.52 6.25
N GLY A 280 -10.60 23.12 7.33
CA GLY A 280 -11.43 23.60 8.44
C GLY A 280 -12.16 22.45 9.14
N VAL A 281 -11.51 21.30 9.27
CA VAL A 281 -12.03 20.07 9.89
C VAL A 281 -11.23 19.75 11.15
N VAL A 282 -11.90 19.19 12.15
CA VAL A 282 -11.28 18.56 13.32
C VAL A 282 -11.31 17.06 13.12
N VAL A 283 -10.17 16.41 13.33
CA VAL A 283 -10.01 14.96 13.22
C VAL A 283 -9.99 14.31 14.59
N GLY A 284 -10.69 13.18 14.74
CA GLY A 284 -10.69 12.35 15.94
C GLY A 284 -10.24 10.93 15.62
N ARG A 285 -9.39 10.34 16.47
CA ARG A 285 -8.86 8.98 16.33
C ARG A 285 -9.41 8.08 17.45
N ALA A 286 -10.73 7.88 17.46
CA ALA A 286 -11.41 7.18 18.55
C ALA A 286 -11.24 5.63 18.52
N VAL A 287 -10.85 5.09 17.36
CA VAL A 287 -10.65 3.65 17.14
C VAL A 287 -9.17 3.40 16.86
N PRO A 288 -8.54 2.44 17.55
CA PRO A 288 -7.17 2.04 17.26
C PRO A 288 -7.01 1.59 15.81
N ARG A 289 -5.91 2.01 15.19
CA ARG A 289 -5.59 1.60 13.83
C ARG A 289 -4.89 0.25 13.82
N LEU A 290 -5.25 -0.56 12.82
CA LEU A 290 -4.62 -1.84 12.51
C LEU A 290 -4.07 -1.77 11.09
N LEU A 291 -2.75 -1.71 10.97
CA LEU A 291 -2.07 -1.76 9.68
C LEU A 291 -1.29 -3.06 9.58
N VAL A 292 -1.29 -3.71 8.42
CA VAL A 292 -0.59 -4.98 8.24
C VAL A 292 0.32 -4.94 7.02
N ALA A 293 1.62 -5.03 7.24
CA ALA A 293 2.60 -5.24 6.18
C ALA A 293 2.77 -6.74 5.95
N THR A 294 2.40 -7.23 4.77
CA THR A 294 2.52 -8.65 4.41
C THR A 294 3.64 -8.85 3.41
N VAL A 295 4.42 -9.91 3.56
CA VAL A 295 5.37 -10.40 2.56
C VAL A 295 5.11 -11.87 2.35
N ASP A 296 4.91 -12.29 1.10
CA ASP A 296 4.67 -13.70 0.78
C ASP A 296 5.37 -14.13 -0.50
N GLY A 297 5.47 -15.44 -0.72
CA GLY A 297 6.03 -16.04 -1.92
C GLY A 297 6.60 -17.44 -1.69
N GLY A 298 7.59 -17.80 -2.49
CA GLY A 298 8.43 -18.98 -2.23
C GLY A 298 8.27 -20.15 -3.19
N SER A 299 7.39 -20.07 -4.19
CA SER A 299 7.38 -21.04 -5.31
C SER A 299 8.05 -20.45 -6.57
N ALA A 300 8.42 -21.31 -7.52
CA ALA A 300 8.98 -20.85 -8.79
C ALA A 300 7.96 -20.02 -9.59
N ASP A 301 6.68 -20.33 -9.41
CA ASP A 301 5.56 -19.75 -10.17
C ASP A 301 4.86 -18.60 -9.44
N ARG A 302 5.22 -18.32 -8.17
CA ARG A 302 4.77 -17.13 -7.43
C ARG A 302 5.95 -16.25 -7.05
N PRO A 303 6.14 -15.09 -7.72
CA PRO A 303 7.12 -14.12 -7.28
C PRO A 303 6.80 -13.68 -5.85
N ALA A 304 7.80 -13.14 -5.16
CA ALA A 304 7.55 -12.55 -3.87
C ALA A 304 6.70 -11.29 -4.03
N SER A 305 5.64 -11.20 -3.24
CA SER A 305 4.78 -10.03 -3.12
C SER A 305 4.95 -9.40 -1.75
N ALA A 306 4.73 -8.10 -1.72
CA ALA A 306 4.65 -7.35 -0.49
C ALA A 306 3.49 -6.36 -0.56
N THR A 307 2.76 -6.24 0.53
CA THR A 307 1.56 -5.40 0.62
C THR A 307 1.58 -4.59 1.90
N LEU A 308 0.90 -3.45 1.88
CA LEU A 308 0.62 -2.67 3.07
C LEU A 308 -0.89 -2.45 3.15
N ASP A 309 -1.51 -3.10 4.12
CA ASP A 309 -2.96 -3.15 4.24
C ASP A 309 -3.45 -2.31 5.41
N LEU A 310 -4.29 -1.32 5.12
CA LEU A 310 -4.90 -0.44 6.12
C LEU A 310 -6.18 -1.05 6.68
N ARG A 311 -6.06 -2.19 7.38
CA ARG A 311 -7.20 -3.01 7.83
C ARG A 311 -8.22 -2.26 8.67
N LEU A 312 -7.76 -1.36 9.54
CA LEU A 312 -8.59 -0.37 10.24
C LEU A 312 -7.80 0.93 10.31
N ASP A 313 -8.20 1.93 9.53
CA ASP A 313 -7.58 3.26 9.50
C ASP A 313 -8.66 4.36 9.56
N GLU A 314 -9.54 4.21 10.54
CA GLU A 314 -10.70 5.09 10.75
C GLU A 314 -10.27 6.41 11.41
N VAL A 315 -10.58 7.53 10.75
CA VAL A 315 -10.51 8.86 11.33
C VAL A 315 -11.92 9.45 11.30
N GLU A 316 -12.40 9.95 12.44
CA GLU A 316 -13.61 10.75 12.50
C GLU A 316 -13.29 12.18 12.04
N ALA A 317 -14.12 12.75 11.17
CA ALA A 317 -13.97 14.11 10.69
C ALA A 317 -15.21 14.93 11.07
N ARG A 318 -15.01 16.10 11.68
CA ARG A 318 -16.09 17.03 12.01
C ARG A 318 -15.75 18.43 11.51
N PRO A 319 -16.69 19.14 10.85
CA PRO A 319 -16.43 20.51 10.44
C PRO A 319 -16.21 21.38 11.68
N GLN A 320 -15.28 22.34 11.61
CA GLN A 320 -15.13 23.35 12.65
C GLN A 320 -16.41 24.22 12.75
N PRO A 321 -16.69 24.84 13.92
CA PRO A 321 -17.83 25.72 14.08
C PRO A 321 -17.88 26.81 13.00
N GLY A 322 -19.00 26.92 12.29
CA GLY A 322 -19.19 27.87 11.20
C GLY A 322 -18.76 27.38 9.82
N ARG A 323 -18.21 26.16 9.70
CA ARG A 323 -17.90 25.52 8.40
C ARG A 323 -19.07 24.69 7.88
N PRO A 324 -19.22 24.53 6.55
CA PRO A 324 -20.24 23.66 5.96
C PRO A 324 -20.07 22.20 6.40
N GLU A 325 -21.18 21.49 6.61
CA GLU A 325 -21.16 20.05 6.95
C GLU A 325 -20.44 19.20 5.88
N GLY A 326 -20.52 19.62 4.61
CA GLY A 326 -19.84 18.97 3.49
C GLY A 326 -18.31 18.98 3.58
N ALA A 327 -17.70 19.88 4.37
CA ALA A 327 -16.24 19.95 4.51
C ALA A 327 -15.65 18.65 5.08
N ALA A 328 -16.31 18.04 6.06
CA ALA A 328 -15.89 16.75 6.61
C ALA A 328 -15.96 15.63 5.57
N ARG A 329 -16.98 15.65 4.68
CA ARG A 329 -17.11 14.66 3.60
C ARG A 329 -16.01 14.81 2.55
N VAL A 330 -15.73 16.04 2.11
CA VAL A 330 -14.66 16.33 1.15
C VAL A 330 -13.30 15.94 1.73
N PHE A 331 -13.07 16.29 2.99
CA PHE A 331 -11.87 15.87 3.73
C PHE A 331 -11.68 14.35 3.71
N GLN A 332 -12.73 13.56 3.96
CA GLN A 332 -12.63 12.09 3.96
C GLN A 332 -12.30 11.51 2.59
N VAL A 333 -12.86 12.09 1.52
CA VAL A 333 -12.54 11.69 0.14
C VAL A 333 -11.08 12.01 -0.18
N ALA A 334 -10.65 13.25 0.10
CA ALA A 334 -9.28 13.70 -0.13
C ALA A 334 -8.28 12.84 0.66
N ARG A 335 -8.59 12.57 1.94
CA ARG A 335 -7.81 11.66 2.78
C ARG A 335 -7.71 10.27 2.16
N GLY A 336 -8.82 9.65 1.75
CA GLY A 336 -8.79 8.31 1.16
C GLY A 336 -7.91 8.19 -0.09
N ILE A 337 -7.91 9.21 -0.94
CA ILE A 337 -7.04 9.30 -2.13
C ILE A 337 -5.57 9.48 -1.71
N LEU A 338 -5.33 10.35 -0.71
CA LEU A 338 -4.01 10.62 -0.15
C LEU A 338 -3.40 9.36 0.47
N GLU A 339 -4.15 8.61 1.28
CA GLU A 339 -3.69 7.35 1.88
C GLU A 339 -3.27 6.35 0.78
N SER A 340 -4.10 6.16 -0.26
CA SER A 340 -3.76 5.24 -1.35
C SER A 340 -2.55 5.70 -2.19
N SER A 341 -2.31 7.01 -2.28
CA SER A 341 -1.14 7.58 -2.97
C SER A 341 0.12 7.43 -2.13
N LEU A 342 0.04 7.79 -0.84
CA LEU A 342 1.10 7.64 0.15
C LEU A 342 1.55 6.19 0.28
N GLU A 343 0.60 5.26 0.33
CA GLU A 343 0.85 3.83 0.40
C GLU A 343 1.64 3.35 -0.82
N GLY A 344 1.28 3.84 -2.00
CA GLY A 344 2.04 3.59 -3.23
C GLY A 344 3.44 4.23 -3.23
N ALA A 345 3.61 5.41 -2.64
CA ALA A 345 4.92 6.04 -2.51
C ALA A 345 5.82 5.27 -1.52
N VAL A 346 5.27 4.87 -0.37
CA VAL A 346 5.94 4.12 0.68
C VAL A 346 6.37 2.74 0.15
N LEU A 347 5.47 1.98 -0.47
CA LEU A 347 5.80 0.67 -1.06
C LEU A 347 6.83 0.79 -2.19
N ARG A 348 6.67 1.76 -3.10
CA ARG A 348 7.63 2.00 -4.19
C ARG A 348 9.01 2.30 -3.65
N ARG A 349 9.12 3.15 -2.63
CA ARG A 349 10.40 3.51 -2.03
C ARG A 349 11.02 2.33 -1.28
N ALA A 350 10.21 1.59 -0.53
CA ALA A 350 10.69 0.49 0.29
C ALA A 350 11.11 -0.74 -0.55
N LEU A 351 10.42 -1.01 -1.66
CA LEU A 351 10.48 -2.31 -2.35
C LEU A 351 10.94 -2.18 -3.82
N GLY A 352 10.86 -0.98 -4.40
CA GLY A 352 11.07 -0.74 -5.82
C GLY A 352 9.94 -1.27 -6.70
N GLY A 353 9.77 -0.71 -7.90
CA GLY A 353 8.67 -1.06 -8.82
C GLY A 353 7.43 -0.17 -8.65
N VAL A 354 6.36 -0.46 -9.41
CA VAL A 354 5.11 0.32 -9.34
C VAL A 354 4.06 -0.49 -8.56
N PRO A 355 3.70 -0.08 -7.34
CA PRO A 355 2.65 -0.76 -6.58
C PRO A 355 1.29 -0.57 -7.24
N ALA A 356 0.50 -1.64 -7.26
CA ALA A 356 -0.88 -1.66 -7.72
C ALA A 356 -1.82 -1.19 -6.61
N THR A 357 -1.74 0.10 -6.28
CA THR A 357 -2.72 0.73 -5.39
C THR A 357 -4.00 1.07 -6.15
N THR A 358 -5.10 1.31 -5.44
CA THR A 358 -6.37 1.68 -6.07
C THR A 358 -6.23 2.97 -6.89
N ALA A 359 -5.56 3.97 -6.32
CA ALA A 359 -5.23 5.20 -7.03
C ALA A 359 -4.44 4.93 -8.31
N ALA A 360 -3.40 4.10 -8.25
CA ALA A 360 -2.55 3.79 -9.41
C ALA A 360 -3.30 3.00 -10.52
N VAL A 361 -4.15 2.04 -10.13
CA VAL A 361 -4.95 1.25 -11.07
C VAL A 361 -6.00 2.13 -11.75
N LEU A 362 -6.74 2.95 -11.01
CA LEU A 362 -7.76 3.83 -11.60
C LEU A 362 -7.16 4.96 -12.44
N ALA A 363 -6.03 5.56 -12.02
CA ALA A 363 -5.29 6.50 -12.85
C ALA A 363 -4.78 5.84 -14.15
N THR A 364 -4.42 4.55 -14.10
CA THR A 364 -4.05 3.80 -15.32
C THR A 364 -5.26 3.50 -16.19
N ALA A 365 -6.41 3.17 -15.58
CA ALA A 365 -7.67 2.99 -16.29
C ALA A 365 -8.01 4.25 -17.12
N GLU A 366 -7.94 5.40 -16.46
CA GLU A 366 -8.19 6.71 -17.05
C GLU A 366 -7.27 7.03 -18.22
N ARG A 367 -5.94 6.87 -18.05
CA ARG A 367 -4.96 7.05 -19.15
C ARG A 367 -5.24 6.16 -20.37
N LEU A 368 -5.85 5.00 -20.15
CA LEU A 368 -6.21 4.06 -21.21
C LEU A 368 -7.63 4.26 -21.76
N GLY A 369 -8.32 5.33 -21.35
CA GLY A 369 -9.70 5.60 -21.73
C GLY A 369 -10.69 4.55 -21.22
N ILE A 370 -10.36 3.88 -20.11
CA ILE A 370 -11.25 2.95 -19.42
C ILE A 370 -12.09 3.76 -18.44
N GLY A 371 -13.38 3.87 -18.71
CA GLY A 371 -14.31 4.57 -17.81
C GLY A 371 -14.34 3.95 -16.42
N THR A 372 -14.71 4.76 -15.42
CA THR A 372 -15.01 4.29 -14.07
C THR A 372 -16.52 4.22 -13.88
N ARG A 373 -17.02 3.11 -13.34
CA ARG A 373 -18.42 2.92 -12.98
C ARG A 373 -18.59 3.01 -11.48
N ARG A 374 -19.59 3.78 -11.05
CA ARG A 374 -20.06 3.80 -9.66
C ARG A 374 -21.26 2.86 -9.51
N LEU A 375 -21.19 1.97 -8.53
CA LEU A 375 -22.22 1.01 -8.17
C LEU A 375 -22.75 1.33 -6.78
N ARG A 376 -24.08 1.40 -6.64
CA ARG A 376 -24.75 1.51 -5.35
C ARG A 376 -25.31 0.15 -4.94
N PRO A 377 -25.78 -0.03 -3.68
CA PRO A 377 -26.39 -1.30 -3.26
C PRO A 377 -27.52 -1.79 -4.19
N ALA A 378 -28.29 -0.87 -4.78
CA ALA A 378 -29.34 -1.19 -5.75
C ALA A 378 -28.81 -1.75 -7.08
N ASP A 379 -27.55 -1.47 -7.43
CA ASP A 379 -26.90 -1.86 -8.68
C ASP A 379 -26.20 -3.24 -8.56
N ARG A 380 -26.43 -4.00 -7.46
CA ARG A 380 -25.80 -5.30 -7.19
C ARG A 380 -25.89 -6.30 -8.35
N ALA A 381 -27.01 -6.31 -9.07
CA ALA A 381 -27.20 -7.22 -10.20
C ALA A 381 -26.48 -6.77 -11.49
N ALA A 382 -25.90 -5.57 -11.50
CA ALA A 382 -25.28 -4.91 -12.66
C ALA A 382 -23.75 -4.81 -12.54
N LEU A 383 -23.11 -5.76 -11.85
CA LEU A 383 -21.65 -5.87 -11.81
C LEU A 383 -21.06 -5.92 -13.24
N PRO A 384 -19.93 -5.24 -13.52
CA PRO A 384 -19.24 -5.31 -14.80
C PRO A 384 -18.98 -6.75 -15.25
N ALA A 385 -19.16 -7.00 -16.55
CA ALA A 385 -18.80 -8.29 -17.14
C ALA A 385 -17.28 -8.50 -17.08
N GLY A 386 -16.85 -9.75 -16.86
CA GLY A 386 -15.42 -10.10 -16.83
C GLY A 386 -14.72 -9.91 -15.49
N LEU A 387 -15.44 -9.49 -14.44
CA LEU A 387 -14.93 -9.57 -13.07
C LEU A 387 -14.63 -11.03 -12.70
N PRO A 388 -13.43 -11.34 -12.20
CA PRO A 388 -13.15 -12.65 -11.62
C PRO A 388 -14.13 -12.96 -10.48
N PRO A 389 -14.56 -14.22 -10.27
CA PRO A 389 -15.56 -14.57 -9.26
C PRO A 389 -15.24 -14.04 -7.86
N LEU A 390 -13.97 -14.10 -7.46
CA LEU A 390 -13.49 -13.61 -6.17
C LEU A 390 -13.62 -12.08 -6.04
N VAL A 391 -13.28 -11.33 -7.09
CA VAL A 391 -13.43 -9.87 -7.12
C VAL A 391 -14.91 -9.48 -7.09
N ALA A 392 -15.75 -10.16 -7.86
CA ALA A 392 -17.19 -9.93 -7.87
C ALA A 392 -17.81 -10.16 -6.48
N ALA A 393 -17.39 -11.22 -5.77
CA ALA A 393 -17.85 -11.49 -4.41
C ALA A 393 -17.46 -10.37 -3.42
N ARG A 394 -16.26 -9.80 -3.56
CA ARG A 394 -15.77 -8.72 -2.69
C ARG A 394 -16.44 -7.38 -2.97
N VAL A 395 -16.64 -7.04 -4.24
CA VAL A 395 -17.45 -5.86 -4.59
C VAL A 395 -18.88 -6.01 -4.08
N ALA A 396 -19.44 -7.22 -4.19
CA ALA A 396 -20.75 -7.52 -3.62
C ALA A 396 -20.79 -7.36 -2.09
N GLU A 397 -19.72 -7.71 -1.37
CA GLU A 397 -19.59 -7.47 0.07
C GLU A 397 -19.57 -5.97 0.41
N THR A 398 -18.83 -5.14 -0.33
CA THR A 398 -18.88 -3.67 -0.22
C THR A 398 -20.34 -3.19 -0.33
N LEU A 399 -21.07 -3.63 -1.36
CA LEU A 399 -22.46 -3.23 -1.58
C LEU A 399 -23.43 -3.76 -0.49
N ASP A 400 -23.19 -4.95 0.06
CA ASP A 400 -23.99 -5.54 1.14
C ASP A 400 -23.87 -4.76 2.45
N ARG A 401 -22.74 -4.07 2.68
CA ARG A 401 -22.56 -3.14 3.79
C ARG A 401 -23.32 -1.84 3.63
N GLY A 402 -24.03 -1.64 2.51
CA GLY A 402 -24.71 -0.40 2.17
C GLY A 402 -23.78 0.68 1.63
N HIS A 403 -22.52 0.33 1.37
CA HIS A 403 -21.53 1.21 0.77
C HIS A 403 -21.70 1.21 -0.75
N GLU A 404 -21.00 2.13 -1.41
CA GLU A 404 -20.90 2.20 -2.87
C GLU A 404 -19.50 1.74 -3.32
N ALA A 405 -19.40 1.29 -4.56
CA ALA A 405 -18.14 0.87 -5.18
C ALA A 405 -17.87 1.69 -6.45
N ALA A 406 -16.69 2.30 -6.56
CA ALA A 406 -16.25 2.93 -7.82
C ALA A 406 -15.06 2.17 -8.40
N LEU A 407 -15.26 1.53 -9.56
CA LEU A 407 -14.34 0.57 -10.17
C LEU A 407 -14.27 0.76 -11.69
N PRO A 408 -13.20 0.32 -12.39
CA PRO A 408 -13.11 0.49 -13.83
C PRO A 408 -14.20 -0.34 -14.55
N GLU A 409 -14.60 0.05 -15.76
CA GLU A 409 -15.63 -0.68 -16.53
C GLU A 409 -15.15 -2.04 -17.07
N ARG A 410 -13.83 -2.22 -17.17
CA ARG A 410 -13.14 -3.45 -17.57
C ARG A 410 -11.81 -3.54 -16.84
N ALA A 411 -11.18 -4.71 -16.89
CA ALA A 411 -9.86 -4.91 -16.31
C ALA A 411 -8.84 -3.93 -16.90
N VAL A 412 -7.89 -3.52 -16.06
CA VAL A 412 -6.87 -2.52 -16.37
C VAL A 412 -5.52 -3.22 -16.53
N PRO A 413 -4.85 -3.13 -17.69
CA PRO A 413 -3.51 -3.68 -17.82
C PRO A 413 -2.53 -2.85 -16.98
N PHE A 414 -2.01 -3.45 -15.92
CA PHE A 414 -1.12 -2.82 -14.95
C PHE A 414 -0.02 -3.80 -14.52
N ALA A 415 1.24 -3.38 -14.62
CA ALA A 415 2.41 -4.22 -14.32
C ALA A 415 2.38 -5.59 -15.03
N GLY A 416 1.98 -5.60 -16.31
CA GLY A 416 1.99 -6.80 -17.16
C GLY A 416 0.81 -7.77 -16.97
N ARG A 417 -0.24 -7.36 -16.26
CA ARG A 417 -1.44 -8.18 -16.04
C ARG A 417 -2.71 -7.34 -15.95
N GLU A 418 -3.84 -7.98 -16.18
CA GLU A 418 -5.16 -7.40 -16.00
C GLU A 418 -5.47 -7.32 -14.50
N ARG A 419 -5.71 -6.10 -14.00
CA ARG A 419 -6.00 -5.82 -12.59
C ARG A 419 -7.38 -5.19 -12.42
N TRP A 420 -7.96 -5.44 -11.26
CA TRP A 420 -9.11 -4.69 -10.74
C TRP A 420 -8.78 -4.03 -9.41
N ALA A 421 -9.37 -2.87 -9.17
CA ALA A 421 -9.39 -2.19 -7.88
C ALA A 421 -10.66 -1.33 -7.82
N TRP A 422 -11.10 -0.97 -6.62
CA TRP A 422 -12.26 -0.11 -6.44
C TRP A 422 -12.14 0.75 -5.20
N TRP A 423 -12.80 1.90 -5.23
CA TRP A 423 -13.07 2.67 -4.02
C TRP A 423 -14.29 2.11 -3.32
N ASP A 424 -14.14 1.75 -2.06
CA ASP A 424 -15.22 1.47 -1.12
C ASP A 424 -15.62 2.79 -0.44
N ILE A 425 -16.86 3.21 -0.68
CA ILE A 425 -17.36 4.54 -0.31
C ILE A 425 -18.53 4.38 0.65
N ASP A 426 -18.35 4.83 1.88
CA ASP A 426 -19.46 4.95 2.83
C ASP A 426 -20.24 6.24 2.53
N PRO A 427 -21.49 6.16 2.03
CA PRO A 427 -22.25 7.34 1.64
C PRO A 427 -22.68 8.20 2.84
N VAL A 428 -22.64 7.66 4.07
CA VAL A 428 -23.04 8.37 5.30
C VAL A 428 -21.87 9.18 5.85
N SER A 429 -20.72 8.54 6.06
CA SER A 429 -19.55 9.22 6.65
C SER A 429 -18.69 9.95 5.62
N GLY A 430 -18.84 9.63 4.32
CA GLY A 430 -17.93 10.08 3.28
C GLY A 430 -16.60 9.34 3.25
N ARG A 431 -16.41 8.34 4.13
CA ARG A 431 -15.18 7.55 4.19
C ARG A 431 -14.94 6.88 2.84
N PHE A 432 -13.70 6.96 2.40
CA PHE A 432 -13.26 6.56 1.08
C PHE A 432 -12.01 5.68 1.23
N ILE A 433 -12.10 4.40 0.86
CA ILE A 433 -11.02 3.42 1.06
C ILE A 433 -10.72 2.73 -0.27
N GLY A 434 -9.45 2.64 -0.63
CA GLY A 434 -9.03 1.85 -1.79
C GLY A 434 -9.02 0.36 -1.48
N VAL A 435 -9.60 -0.45 -2.36
CA VAL A 435 -9.62 -1.91 -2.23
C VAL A 435 -9.05 -2.54 -3.50
N ALA A 436 -8.03 -3.39 -3.34
CA ALA A 436 -7.44 -4.14 -4.44
C ALA A 436 -8.25 -5.42 -4.77
N GLU A 437 -8.02 -6.01 -5.94
CA GLU A 437 -8.68 -7.27 -6.37
C GLU A 437 -8.57 -8.44 -5.38
N ASP A 438 -7.50 -8.44 -4.58
CA ASP A 438 -7.25 -9.43 -3.53
C ASP A 438 -7.96 -9.10 -2.20
N GLY A 439 -8.80 -8.05 -2.16
CA GLY A 439 -9.58 -7.65 -0.99
C GLY A 439 -8.74 -7.00 0.11
N GLN A 440 -7.50 -6.64 -0.19
CA GLN A 440 -6.67 -5.84 0.69
C GLN A 440 -7.12 -4.39 0.64
N HIS A 441 -7.23 -3.75 1.82
CA HIS A 441 -7.75 -2.38 1.95
C HIS A 441 -6.70 -1.32 1.64
N GLN A 442 -5.62 -1.72 0.94
CA GLN A 442 -4.78 -0.90 0.08
C GLN A 442 -3.66 -1.78 -0.52
N GLY A 443 -2.90 -1.19 -1.44
CA GLY A 443 -2.17 -1.78 -2.54
C GLY A 443 -1.09 -2.84 -2.27
N MET A 444 -0.73 -3.43 -3.40
CA MET A 444 0.17 -4.57 -3.50
C MET A 444 1.29 -4.23 -4.47
N ILE A 445 2.53 -4.52 -4.10
CA ILE A 445 3.63 -4.57 -5.07
C ILE A 445 3.95 -6.02 -5.38
N GLU A 446 3.88 -6.34 -6.67
CA GLU A 446 4.44 -7.57 -7.19
C GLU A 446 5.73 -7.21 -7.89
N VAL A 447 6.85 -7.72 -7.38
CA VAL A 447 8.17 -7.39 -7.94
C VAL A 447 8.36 -8.20 -9.23
N VAL A 448 7.89 -7.64 -10.34
CA VAL A 448 8.21 -8.10 -11.70
C VAL A 448 8.98 -6.98 -12.41
N VAL A 449 10.25 -7.25 -12.72
CA VAL A 449 11.14 -6.30 -13.41
C VAL A 449 10.81 -6.31 -14.90
N THR A 450 10.05 -5.31 -15.42
CA THR A 450 10.24 -4.64 -16.74
C THR A 450 9.07 -3.71 -17.19
N THR A 451 9.44 -2.45 -17.54
CA THR A 451 9.01 -1.50 -18.63
C THR A 451 7.69 -0.66 -18.66
N GLU A 452 7.87 0.56 -19.23
CA GLU A 452 7.07 1.81 -19.48
C GLU A 452 5.84 1.64 -20.41
N GLU A 453 4.91 2.57 -20.73
CA GLU A 453 4.83 4.04 -20.94
C GLU A 453 3.31 4.43 -21.12
N ALA A 454 2.84 5.70 -20.97
CA ALA A 454 1.41 6.05 -21.19
C ALA A 454 1.13 7.51 -21.66
N SER A 455 0.07 7.69 -22.48
CA SER A 455 -0.41 8.95 -23.11
C SER A 455 -1.71 9.53 -22.47
N LEU A 456 -2.06 10.80 -22.74
CA LEU A 456 -3.09 11.63 -22.04
C LEU A 456 -4.33 12.03 -22.92
N ASN A 457 -5.49 12.34 -22.32
CA ASN A 457 -6.79 12.72 -22.95
C ASN A 457 -7.41 14.03 -22.37
N GLU A 458 -8.11 14.81 -23.21
CA GLU A 458 -8.60 16.20 -23.03
C GLU A 458 -9.69 16.41 -21.94
N ASP A 459 -10.63 15.49 -21.76
CA ASP A 459 -11.80 15.70 -20.88
C ASP A 459 -11.49 15.68 -19.37
N TYR A 460 -10.33 15.14 -19.00
CA TYR A 460 -9.89 15.00 -17.61
C TYR A 460 -8.70 15.88 -17.27
N ALA A 461 -8.34 16.78 -18.18
CA ALA A 461 -7.11 17.54 -18.03
C ALA A 461 -7.07 18.25 -16.68
N PHE A 462 -8.17 18.87 -16.23
CA PHE A 462 -8.29 19.50 -14.92
C PHE A 462 -8.05 18.55 -13.75
N ALA A 463 -8.72 17.39 -13.71
CA ALA A 463 -8.52 16.42 -12.63
C ALA A 463 -7.07 15.87 -12.62
N ILE A 464 -6.51 15.59 -13.81
CA ILE A 464 -5.12 15.15 -13.98
C ILE A 464 -4.16 16.25 -13.57
N GLY A 465 -4.48 17.50 -13.88
CA GLY A 465 -3.80 18.70 -13.42
C GLY A 465 -3.75 18.70 -11.91
N MET A 466 -4.91 18.70 -11.24
CA MET A 466 -5.01 18.70 -9.78
C MET A 466 -4.22 17.55 -9.15
N HIS A 467 -4.32 16.35 -9.72
CA HIS A 467 -3.57 15.22 -9.21
C HIS A 467 -2.07 15.43 -9.38
N THR A 468 -1.62 15.89 -10.55
CA THR A 468 -0.18 16.06 -10.81
C THR A 468 0.39 17.22 -10.01
N GLY A 469 -0.36 18.31 -9.81
CA GLY A 469 0.04 19.42 -8.95
C GLY A 469 0.12 18.99 -7.49
N ALA A 470 -0.90 18.26 -7.00
CA ALA A 470 -0.89 17.71 -5.65
C ALA A 470 0.32 16.79 -5.41
N VAL A 471 0.49 15.81 -6.29
CA VAL A 471 1.58 14.84 -6.23
C VAL A 471 2.94 15.52 -6.40
N GLY A 472 3.04 16.53 -7.26
CA GLY A 472 4.26 17.32 -7.45
C GLY A 472 4.67 18.04 -6.16
N VAL A 473 3.72 18.72 -5.51
CA VAL A 473 3.95 19.37 -4.21
C VAL A 473 4.29 18.32 -3.14
N GLU A 474 3.58 17.20 -3.08
CA GLU A 474 3.86 16.12 -2.12
C GLU A 474 5.27 15.55 -2.28
N PHE A 475 5.71 15.25 -3.51
CA PHE A 475 7.07 14.76 -3.77
C PHE A 475 8.11 15.83 -3.48
N GLY A 476 7.81 17.10 -3.79
CA GLY A 476 8.65 18.22 -3.40
C GLY A 476 8.80 18.31 -1.89
N ILE A 477 7.70 18.25 -1.14
CA ILE A 477 7.72 18.26 0.33
C ILE A 477 8.52 17.06 0.84
N ALA A 478 8.29 15.87 0.32
CA ALA A 478 9.01 14.67 0.76
C ALA A 478 10.52 14.79 0.49
N ALA A 479 10.92 15.24 -0.71
CA ALA A 479 12.32 15.47 -1.05
C ALA A 479 12.93 16.59 -0.18
N GLY A 480 12.20 17.67 0.00
CA GLY A 480 12.57 18.79 0.84
C GLY A 480 12.73 18.41 2.30
N MET A 481 11.81 17.64 2.87
CA MET A 481 11.91 17.15 4.25
C MET A 481 13.13 16.25 4.45
N LEU A 482 13.56 15.50 3.41
CA LEU A 482 14.79 14.72 3.46
C LEU A 482 16.06 15.59 3.39
N THR A 483 16.02 16.71 2.66
CA THR A 483 17.16 17.63 2.53
C THR A 483 17.29 18.55 3.75
N TRP A 484 16.16 19.08 4.23
CA TRP A 484 16.09 20.17 5.21
C TRP A 484 15.73 19.68 6.62
N GLY A 485 15.32 18.42 6.78
CA GLY A 485 14.95 17.83 8.08
C GLY A 485 13.61 18.33 8.64
N GLY A 486 12.81 19.01 7.83
CA GLY A 486 11.51 19.59 8.18
C GLY A 486 11.00 20.57 7.12
N VAL A 487 9.80 21.12 7.32
CA VAL A 487 9.24 22.17 6.45
C VAL A 487 9.86 23.51 6.83
N THR A 488 10.67 24.09 5.95
CA THR A 488 11.26 25.43 6.09
C THR A 488 10.78 26.34 4.96
N GLU A 489 10.93 27.66 5.09
CA GLU A 489 10.62 28.59 3.97
C GLU A 489 11.46 28.25 2.74
N GLU A 490 12.75 27.96 2.92
CA GLU A 490 13.63 27.57 1.82
C GLU A 490 13.20 26.25 1.15
N MET A 491 12.65 25.31 1.93
CA MET A 491 12.06 24.09 1.39
C MET A 491 10.79 24.41 0.59
N ILE A 492 9.91 25.27 1.10
CA ILE A 492 8.68 25.67 0.42
C ILE A 492 9.02 26.35 -0.91
N ASP A 493 9.99 27.26 -0.92
CA ASP A 493 10.49 27.92 -2.13
C ASP A 493 11.07 26.89 -3.13
N GLU A 494 11.83 25.89 -2.67
CA GLU A 494 12.36 24.82 -3.54
C GLU A 494 11.23 23.92 -4.09
N VAL A 495 10.18 23.68 -3.31
CA VAL A 495 8.97 22.96 -3.78
C VAL A 495 8.20 23.79 -4.79
N GLU A 496 8.06 25.10 -4.57
CA GLU A 496 7.48 26.04 -5.54
C GLU A 496 8.25 25.99 -6.87
N ASP A 497 9.58 26.08 -6.83
CA ASP A 497 10.45 26.00 -8.01
C ASP A 497 10.34 24.65 -8.73
N LEU A 498 10.32 23.55 -7.96
CA LEU A 498 10.14 22.20 -8.51
C LEU A 498 8.79 22.06 -9.21
N VAL A 499 7.73 22.51 -8.56
CA VAL A 499 6.37 22.36 -9.07
C VAL A 499 6.11 23.30 -10.24
N ALA A 500 6.71 24.49 -10.25
CA ALA A 500 6.80 25.38 -11.40
C ALA A 500 7.50 24.69 -12.58
N THR A 501 8.64 24.03 -12.35
CA THR A 501 9.37 23.28 -13.36
C THR A 501 8.54 22.12 -13.92
N VAL A 502 7.85 21.38 -13.06
CA VAL A 502 6.94 20.30 -13.46
C VAL A 502 5.77 20.85 -14.29
N ALA A 503 5.17 21.98 -13.90
CA ALA A 503 4.10 22.61 -14.66
C ALA A 503 4.55 22.97 -16.08
N CYS A 504 5.73 23.60 -16.22
CA CYS A 504 6.29 23.98 -17.52
C CYS A 504 6.59 22.74 -18.39
N ALA A 505 7.23 21.72 -17.81
CA ALA A 505 7.59 20.50 -18.53
C ALA A 505 6.37 19.64 -18.93
N SER A 506 5.29 19.69 -18.14
CA SER A 506 4.10 18.85 -18.35
C SER A 506 3.25 19.31 -19.54
N CYS A 507 3.36 20.57 -19.95
CA CYS A 507 2.64 21.10 -21.10
C CYS A 507 3.47 22.16 -21.85
N ALA A 508 4.19 21.75 -22.90
CA ALA A 508 5.04 22.62 -23.72
C ALA A 508 4.34 23.86 -24.33
N LYS A 509 3.00 23.90 -24.40
CA LYS A 509 2.26 25.10 -24.81
C LYS A 509 2.23 26.21 -23.75
N LEU A 510 2.52 25.89 -22.49
CA LEU A 510 2.63 26.88 -21.40
C LEU A 510 3.92 27.70 -21.52
N GLU A 511 4.99 27.15 -22.11
CA GLU A 511 6.28 27.84 -22.34
C GLU A 511 6.15 29.10 -23.21
N LEU A 512 5.08 29.24 -24.00
CA LEU A 512 4.82 30.42 -24.83
C LEU A 512 4.18 31.59 -24.06
N LYS A 513 3.74 31.39 -22.82
CA LYS A 513 3.24 32.46 -21.93
C LYS A 513 4.33 32.72 -20.89
N THR A 514 5.08 33.81 -21.04
CA THR A 514 6.23 34.19 -20.19
C THR A 514 5.88 34.53 -18.73
N GLU A 515 4.60 34.69 -18.41
CA GLU A 515 4.14 34.83 -17.02
C GLU A 515 2.81 34.08 -16.88
N LEU A 516 2.83 32.98 -16.13
CA LEU A 516 1.62 32.33 -15.67
C LEU A 516 1.36 32.82 -14.24
N LYS A 517 0.42 33.78 -14.11
CA LYS A 517 -0.07 34.23 -12.81
C LYS A 517 -1.12 33.25 -12.33
N LEU A 518 -0.85 32.58 -11.22
CA LEU A 518 -1.85 31.79 -10.53
C LEU A 518 -2.83 32.75 -9.85
N GLU A 519 -4.09 32.67 -10.18
CA GLU A 519 -5.13 33.25 -9.34
C GLU A 519 -5.95 32.07 -8.83
N LEU A 520 -6.02 31.85 -7.52
CA LEU A 520 -6.99 30.93 -6.93
C LEU A 520 -8.39 31.54 -7.14
N GLY A 521 -8.94 31.34 -8.33
CA GLY A 521 -10.29 31.81 -8.68
C GLY A 521 -11.38 30.97 -8.02
N ASP A 522 -12.59 31.51 -8.00
CA ASP A 522 -13.80 30.85 -7.49
C ASP A 522 -14.01 29.45 -8.11
N ASP A 523 -13.51 29.24 -9.35
CA ASP A 523 -13.59 28.00 -10.12
C ASP A 523 -12.97 26.78 -9.42
N CYS A 524 -11.97 26.98 -8.54
CA CYS A 524 -11.39 25.90 -7.73
C CYS A 524 -12.41 25.24 -6.78
N TRP A 525 -13.35 26.05 -6.27
CA TRP A 525 -14.32 25.65 -5.26
C TRP A 525 -15.69 25.36 -5.84
N GLU A 526 -15.99 25.93 -7.00
CA GLU A 526 -17.21 25.69 -7.77
C GLU A 526 -17.15 24.41 -8.60
N TRP A 527 -15.97 23.79 -8.76
CA TRP A 527 -15.84 22.52 -9.46
C TRP A 527 -16.53 21.39 -8.68
N ASN A 528 -17.74 21.05 -9.13
CA ASN A 528 -18.53 19.93 -8.65
C ASN A 528 -18.50 18.78 -9.67
N PRO A 529 -17.67 17.73 -9.49
CA PRO A 529 -17.62 16.61 -10.42
C PRO A 529 -18.90 15.76 -10.44
N LEU A 530 -19.84 16.02 -9.52
CA LEU A 530 -21.11 15.29 -9.39
C LEU A 530 -22.29 15.99 -10.06
N GLU A 531 -22.17 17.28 -10.39
CA GLU A 531 -23.11 17.94 -11.28
C GLU A 531 -22.50 17.86 -12.67
N GLU A 532 -23.04 16.98 -13.51
CA GLU A 532 -22.97 17.18 -14.96
C GLU A 532 -23.54 18.58 -15.22
N THR A 533 -22.72 19.62 -15.20
CA THR A 533 -23.05 20.83 -15.95
C THR A 533 -22.97 20.38 -17.39
N PRO A 534 -24.10 20.27 -18.12
CA PRO A 534 -23.99 20.32 -19.55
C PRO A 534 -23.45 21.72 -19.81
N LEU A 535 -22.15 21.81 -20.13
CA LEU A 535 -21.58 22.98 -20.79
C LEU A 535 -22.66 23.50 -21.74
N GLU A 536 -23.25 24.64 -21.41
CA GLU A 536 -24.40 25.16 -22.13
C GLU A 536 -24.00 25.21 -23.60
N VAL A 537 -24.71 24.43 -24.42
CA VAL A 537 -24.52 24.35 -25.86
C VAL A 537 -24.75 25.75 -26.43
N GLY A 538 -23.68 26.53 -26.57
CA GLY A 538 -23.78 27.93 -27.00
C GLY A 538 -22.49 28.75 -26.97
N ALA A 539 -21.49 28.42 -26.15
CA ALA A 539 -20.19 29.08 -26.16
C ALA A 539 -19.07 28.09 -26.50
N GLU A 540 -18.52 28.18 -27.71
CA GLU A 540 -17.25 27.53 -28.07
C GLU A 540 -16.12 28.21 -27.29
N ILE A 541 -15.83 27.70 -26.09
CA ILE A 541 -14.50 27.81 -25.47
C ILE A 541 -14.16 26.40 -25.00
N SER A 542 -13.69 25.55 -25.92
CA SER A 542 -12.98 24.33 -25.53
C SER A 542 -11.62 24.77 -25.02
N LEU A 543 -11.44 24.86 -23.70
CA LEU A 543 -10.11 24.91 -23.11
C LEU A 543 -9.38 23.65 -23.60
N GLY A 544 -8.21 23.80 -24.23
CA GLY A 544 -7.44 22.63 -24.67
C GLY A 544 -6.96 21.84 -23.46
N PHE A 545 -6.62 20.54 -23.61
CA PHE A 545 -6.11 19.71 -22.50
C PHE A 545 -5.10 20.45 -21.61
N CYS A 546 -4.07 21.06 -22.19
CA CYS A 546 -3.05 21.74 -21.40
C CYS A 546 -3.56 22.93 -20.56
N GLU A 547 -4.65 23.56 -20.98
CA GLU A 547 -5.24 24.70 -20.26
C GLU A 547 -6.04 24.21 -19.05
N ALA A 548 -6.96 23.27 -19.26
CA ALA A 548 -7.68 22.64 -18.16
C ALA A 548 -6.72 21.90 -17.21
N TYR A 549 -5.66 21.25 -17.73
CA TYR A 549 -4.59 20.66 -16.92
C TYR A 549 -3.83 21.69 -16.11
N ALA A 550 -3.45 22.82 -16.70
CA ALA A 550 -2.78 23.88 -15.95
C ALA A 550 -3.67 24.40 -14.83
N GLU A 551 -4.97 24.65 -15.09
CA GLU A 551 -5.92 25.13 -14.09
C GLU A 551 -6.04 24.18 -12.90
N GLY A 552 -6.22 22.88 -13.16
CA GLY A 552 -6.25 21.89 -12.10
C GLY A 552 -4.94 21.82 -11.32
N PHE A 553 -3.82 21.77 -12.04
CA PHE A 553 -2.49 21.71 -11.44
C PHE A 553 -2.23 22.89 -10.51
N GLN A 554 -2.62 24.08 -10.94
CA GLN A 554 -2.53 25.31 -10.16
C GLN A 554 -3.43 25.25 -8.93
N CYS A 555 -4.65 24.75 -9.08
CA CYS A 555 -5.62 24.66 -7.99
C CYS A 555 -5.07 23.83 -6.82
N SER A 556 -4.63 22.60 -7.10
CA SER A 556 -4.06 21.73 -6.07
C SER A 556 -2.75 22.27 -5.49
N THR A 557 -1.89 22.82 -6.36
CA THR A 557 -0.57 23.31 -5.97
C THR A 557 -0.69 24.52 -5.05
N GLY A 558 -1.52 25.49 -5.42
CA GLY A 558 -1.78 26.69 -4.64
C GLY A 558 -2.38 26.36 -3.27
N ILE A 559 -3.35 25.44 -3.21
CA ILE A 559 -3.95 24.99 -1.94
C ILE A 559 -2.89 24.39 -1.02
N LEU A 560 -2.06 23.48 -1.53
CA LEU A 560 -1.06 22.79 -0.71
C LEU A 560 0.08 23.72 -0.28
N ILE A 561 0.56 24.60 -1.15
CA ILE A 561 1.62 25.56 -0.83
C ILE A 561 1.11 26.61 0.17
N ALA A 562 -0.10 27.15 -0.01
CA ALA A 562 -0.71 28.04 0.97
C ALA A 562 -0.83 27.35 2.34
N ALA A 563 -1.21 26.07 2.36
CA ALA A 563 -1.25 25.28 3.59
C ALA A 563 0.14 25.10 4.22
N LEU A 564 1.21 24.91 3.43
CA LEU A 564 2.58 24.84 3.93
C LEU A 564 3.05 26.16 4.54
N ARG A 565 2.71 27.30 3.91
CA ARG A 565 3.02 28.64 4.41
C ARG A 565 2.17 29.05 5.62
N GLY A 566 1.20 28.22 6.01
CA GLY A 566 0.28 28.51 7.11
C GLY A 566 -0.69 29.65 6.78
N GLU A 567 -0.91 29.92 5.49
CA GLU A 567 -1.83 30.93 5.01
C GLU A 567 -3.27 30.38 5.09
N PRO A 568 -4.21 31.11 5.73
CA PRO A 568 -5.59 30.65 5.83
C PRO A 568 -6.26 30.73 4.46
N LEU A 569 -6.74 29.60 3.95
CA LEU A 569 -7.39 29.50 2.62
C LEU A 569 -8.61 30.42 2.43
N VAL A 570 -9.17 30.98 3.51
CA VAL A 570 -10.36 31.84 3.51
C VAL A 570 -10.03 33.34 3.36
N GLU A 571 -8.83 33.78 3.76
CA GLU A 571 -8.45 35.18 3.51
C GLU A 571 -8.11 35.41 2.03
N LEU A 572 -7.83 34.35 1.27
CA LEU A 572 -7.55 34.38 -0.16
C LEU A 572 -8.73 34.91 -1.02
N GLU A 573 -9.98 34.68 -0.60
CA GLU A 573 -11.16 35.27 -1.25
C GLU A 573 -11.28 36.79 -0.99
N ALA A 574 -10.68 37.30 0.09
CA ALA A 574 -10.87 38.68 0.57
C ALA A 574 -9.64 39.59 0.43
N SER A 575 -8.43 39.02 0.34
CA SER A 575 -7.16 39.77 0.25
C SER A 575 -6.69 40.04 -1.19
N GLY A 576 -7.41 39.54 -2.19
CA GLY A 576 -6.97 39.51 -3.58
C GLY A 576 -6.13 38.25 -3.89
N PRO A 577 -5.91 37.97 -5.19
CA PRO A 577 -5.33 36.69 -5.63
C PRO A 577 -3.94 36.47 -5.05
N VAL A 578 -3.69 35.29 -4.48
CA VAL A 578 -2.32 34.81 -4.26
C VAL A 578 -1.74 34.44 -5.62
N ALA A 579 -0.96 35.37 -6.14
CA ALA A 579 -0.23 35.24 -7.38
C ALA A 579 1.07 34.47 -7.17
N LEU A 580 1.01 33.15 -7.28
CA LEU A 580 2.21 32.39 -7.59
C LEU A 580 2.57 32.71 -9.05
N THR A 581 3.79 33.19 -9.31
CA THR A 581 4.25 33.48 -10.66
C THR A 581 5.13 32.33 -11.10
N ILE A 582 4.63 31.49 -12.00
CA ILE A 582 5.45 30.43 -12.61
C ILE A 582 6.17 31.05 -13.81
N GLY A 583 7.46 31.32 -13.66
CA GLY A 583 8.33 31.70 -14.76
C GLY A 583 8.89 30.45 -15.43
N CYS A 584 8.48 30.15 -16.67
CA CYS A 584 9.16 29.15 -17.47
C CYS A 584 10.41 29.78 -18.09
N ASP A 585 11.46 30.00 -17.30
CA ASP A 585 12.78 30.38 -17.83
C ASP A 585 13.42 29.14 -18.44
N VAL A 586 13.09 28.85 -19.69
CA VAL A 586 13.89 27.95 -20.50
C VAL A 586 15.12 28.76 -20.88
N ASP A 587 16.26 28.50 -20.24
CA ASP A 587 17.55 29.02 -20.63
C ASP A 587 17.82 28.52 -22.06
N SER A 588 17.34 29.29 -23.05
CA SER A 588 17.53 29.01 -24.47
C SER A 588 18.99 29.31 -24.72
N GLY A 589 19.87 28.38 -24.33
CA GLY A 589 21.31 28.55 -24.43
C GLY A 589 21.63 29.14 -25.80
N GLU A 590 22.10 30.39 -25.80
CA GLU A 590 22.60 31.04 -27.00
C GLU A 590 23.66 30.09 -27.57
N GLU A 591 23.35 29.51 -28.73
CA GLU A 591 24.34 28.84 -29.56
C GLU A 591 25.35 29.94 -29.96
N ASP A 592 26.43 30.07 -29.19
CA ASP A 592 27.61 30.83 -29.57
C ASP A 592 28.18 30.21 -30.85
N GLU A 593 27.90 30.85 -32.01
CA GLU A 593 28.52 30.61 -33.33
C GLU A 593 30.03 30.89 -33.37
#